data_AF-A0A6I3SGZ2-F1
#
_entry.id   AF-A0A6I3SGZ2-F1
#
_cell.length_a   1.000
_cell.length_b   1.000
_cell.length_c   1.000
_cell.angle_alpha   90.00
_cell.angle_beta   90.00
_cell.angle_gamma   90.00
#
_symmetry.space_group_name_H-M   'P 1'
#
loop_
_entity.id
_entity.type
_entity.pdbx_description
1 polymer ?
#
loop_
_entity_poly.entity_id
_entity_poly.type
_entity_poly.pdbx_seq_one_letter_code
_entity_poly.pdbx_strand_id
1 'polypeptide(L)'
;MDKSLIDRINYLSRKSRTEGLTEAEKEEQARVRRQYLDAIKARVKDTLDRVEFVDDPNEADGETRPTSPCSCPGHHSGKPHTH
;
A
#
# COMPACT_ATOMS: atom_id res chain seq x y z
N MET A 1 14.85 -7.77 -0.44
CA MET A 1 13.72 -7.63 -1.38
C MET A 1 14.28 -7.40 -2.75
N ASP A 2 13.97 -8.26 -3.71
CA ASP A 2 14.53 -8.14 -5.05
C ASP A 2 13.71 -7.17 -5.90
N LYS A 3 14.38 -6.10 -6.35
CA LYS A 3 13.78 -5.10 -7.25
C LYS A 3 13.22 -5.73 -8.52
N SER A 4 13.82 -6.84 -8.97
CA SER A 4 13.37 -7.64 -10.12
C SER A 4 11.96 -8.21 -9.96
N LEU A 5 11.52 -8.58 -8.75
CA LEU A 5 10.16 -9.08 -8.51
C LEU A 5 9.12 -7.97 -8.71
N ILE A 6 9.42 -6.77 -8.21
CA ILE A 6 8.55 -5.59 -8.34
C ILE A 6 8.47 -5.18 -9.81
N ASP A 7 9.60 -5.15 -10.52
CA ASP A 7 9.66 -4.81 -11.94
C ASP A 7 8.86 -5.82 -12.79
N ARG A 8 8.94 -7.12 -12.46
CA ARG A 8 8.17 -8.17 -13.14
C ARG A 8 6.68 -8.03 -12.88
N ILE A 9 6.26 -7.76 -11.64
CA ILE A 9 4.84 -7.50 -11.31
C ILE A 9 4.32 -6.28 -12.10
N ASN A 10 5.10 -5.20 -12.15
CA ASN A 10 4.72 -3.98 -12.87
C ASN A 10 4.65 -4.20 -14.38
N TYR A 11 5.55 -5.01 -14.94
CA TYR A 11 5.50 -5.41 -16.35
C TYR A 11 4.23 -6.20 -16.66
N LEU A 12 3.95 -7.28 -15.92
CA LEU A 12 2.76 -8.11 -16.11
C LEU A 12 1.47 -7.31 -15.88
N SER A 13 1.45 -6.41 -14.89
CA SER A 13 0.30 -5.55 -14.63
C SER A 13 0.02 -4.55 -15.76
N ARG A 14 1.06 -4.02 -16.41
CA ARG A 14 0.88 -3.13 -17.57
C ARG A 14 0.37 -3.91 -18.77
N LYS A 15 0.96 -5.06 -19.05
CA LYS A 15 0.54 -5.96 -20.14
C LYS A 15 -0.92 -6.39 -20.00
N SER A 16 -1.34 -6.73 -18.77
CA SER A 16 -2.73 -7.05 -18.45
C SER A 16 -3.74 -5.96 -18.81
N ARG A 17 -3.34 -4.68 -18.75
CA ARG A 17 -4.22 -3.53 -19.00
C ARG A 17 -4.28 -3.16 -20.49
N THR A 18 -3.23 -3.45 -21.25
CA THR A 18 -3.13 -3.06 -22.66
C THR A 18 -3.59 -4.18 -23.58
N GLU A 19 -3.03 -5.38 -23.40
CA GLU A 19 -3.14 -6.51 -24.33
C GLU A 19 -3.87 -7.70 -23.71
N GLY A 20 -4.02 -7.71 -22.38
CA GLY A 20 -4.49 -8.85 -21.61
C GLY A 20 -3.33 -9.78 -21.21
N LEU A 21 -3.60 -10.71 -20.29
CA LEU A 21 -2.64 -11.72 -19.86
C LEU A 21 -3.05 -13.08 -20.41
N THR A 22 -2.07 -13.82 -20.93
CA THR A 22 -2.25 -15.25 -21.19
C THR A 22 -2.34 -16.02 -19.86
N GLU A 23 -2.92 -17.23 -19.88
CA GLU A 23 -3.06 -18.04 -18.65
C GLU A 23 -1.72 -18.32 -17.97
N ALA A 24 -0.67 -18.62 -18.75
CA ALA A 24 0.68 -18.82 -18.22
C ALA A 24 1.23 -17.55 -17.51
N GLU A 25 0.95 -16.36 -18.05
CA GLU A 25 1.39 -15.11 -17.44
C GLU A 25 0.57 -14.74 -16.20
N LYS A 26 -0.71 -15.14 -16.13
CA LYS A 26 -1.52 -15.01 -14.91
C LYS A 26 -0.98 -15.88 -13.79
N GLU A 27 -0.62 -17.12 -14.09
CA GLU A 27 0.03 -18.02 -13.13
C GLU A 27 1.36 -17.45 -12.65
N GLU A 28 2.18 -16.92 -13.56
CA GLU A 28 3.43 -16.25 -13.19
C GLU A 28 3.16 -15.03 -12.30
N GLN A 29 2.19 -14.20 -12.64
CA GLN A 29 1.82 -13.04 -11.84
C GLN A 29 1.37 -13.45 -10.44
N ALA A 30 0.56 -14.51 -10.32
CA ALA A 30 0.11 -15.04 -9.04
C ALA A 30 1.28 -15.54 -8.19
N ARG A 31 2.21 -16.29 -8.80
CA ARG A 31 3.41 -16.81 -8.13
C ARG A 31 4.29 -15.68 -7.61
N VAL A 32 4.61 -14.71 -8.46
CA VAL A 32 5.49 -13.57 -8.10
C VAL A 32 4.82 -12.68 -7.05
N ARG A 33 3.49 -12.47 -7.12
CA ARG A 33 2.75 -11.73 -6.09
C ARG A 33 2.77 -12.42 -4.73
N ARG A 34 2.59 -13.75 -4.68
CA ARG A 34 2.68 -14.50 -3.42
C ARG A 34 4.06 -14.34 -2.79
N GLN A 35 5.11 -14.53 -3.58
CA GLN A 35 6.49 -14.39 -3.10
C GLN A 35 6.79 -12.98 -2.56
N TYR A 36 6.28 -11.94 -3.23
CA TYR A 36 6.39 -10.57 -2.74
C TYR A 36 5.62 -10.36 -1.41
N LEU A 37 4.38 -10.84 -1.32
CA LEU A 37 3.55 -10.68 -0.13
C LEU A 37 4.18 -11.39 1.08
N ASP A 38 4.69 -12.60 0.91
CA ASP A 38 5.30 -13.35 2.00
C ASP A 38 6.58 -12.67 2.51
N ALA A 39 7.38 -12.12 1.59
CA ALA A 39 8.55 -11.35 1.95
C ALA A 39 8.16 -10.06 2.72
N ILE A 40 7.14 -9.33 2.24
CA ILE A 40 6.64 -8.12 2.93
C ILE A 40 6.08 -8.47 4.31
N LYS A 41 5.27 -9.53 4.44
CA LYS A 41 4.75 -9.98 5.75
C LYS A 41 5.87 -10.28 6.73
N ALA A 42 6.91 -10.99 6.30
CA ALA A 42 8.06 -11.30 7.14
C ALA A 42 8.77 -10.02 7.61
N ARG A 43 8.97 -9.06 6.71
CA ARG A 43 9.57 -7.76 7.04
C ARG A 43 8.70 -6.95 8.00
N VAL A 44 7.39 -6.88 7.77
CA VAL A 44 6.46 -6.15 8.63
C VAL A 44 6.42 -6.75 10.03
N LYS A 45 6.44 -8.08 10.13
CA LYS A 45 6.52 -8.78 11.41
C LYS A 45 7.82 -8.46 12.15
N ASP A 46 8.97 -8.55 11.47
CA ASP A 46 10.27 -8.18 12.06
C ASP A 46 10.30 -6.71 12.50
N THR A 47 9.70 -5.79 11.73
CA THR A 47 9.56 -4.39 12.17
C THR A 47 8.72 -4.29 13.44
N LEU A 48 7.57 -4.98 13.51
CA LEU A 48 6.66 -4.91 14.66
C LEU A 48 7.25 -5.55 15.91
N ASP A 49 7.99 -6.65 15.77
CA ASP A 49 8.70 -7.32 16.86
C ASP A 49 9.80 -6.42 17.47
N ARG A 50 10.30 -5.44 16.71
CA ARG A 50 11.28 -4.43 17.17
C ARG A 50 10.64 -3.17 17.76
N VAL A 51 9.32 -3.00 17.65
CA VAL A 51 8.65 -1.85 18.25
C VAL A 51 8.62 -2.06 19.76
N GLU A 52 9.38 -1.25 20.47
CA GLU A 52 9.32 -1.14 21.92
C GLU A 52 8.24 -0.12 22.30
N PHE A 53 7.36 -0.50 23.22
CA PHE A 53 6.42 0.45 23.82
C PHE A 53 7.19 1.28 24.84
N VAL A 54 7.46 2.53 24.47
CA VAL A 54 8.03 3.51 25.40
C VAL A 54 6.85 4.12 26.15
N ASP A 55 6.62 3.65 27.38
CA ASP A 55 5.74 4.35 28.32
C ASP A 55 6.46 5.62 28.76
N ASP A 56 6.32 6.71 27.98
CA ASP A 56 6.72 8.04 28.43
C ASP A 56 5.75 8.46 29.54
N PRO A 57 6.20 8.62 30.81
CA PRO A 57 5.30 8.93 31.93
C PRO A 57 4.82 10.39 31.92
N ASN A 58 4.79 11.05 30.76
CA ASN A 58 4.47 12.48 30.64
C ASN A 58 3.56 12.78 29.43
N GLU A 59 2.44 12.08 29.33
CA GLU A 59 1.30 12.48 28.48
C GLU A 59 0.03 12.40 29.33
N ALA A 60 -0.02 13.24 30.37
CA ALA A 60 -1.29 13.84 30.73
C ALA A 60 -1.72 14.75 29.57
N ASP A 61 -3.00 15.08 29.50
CA ASP A 61 -3.57 16.08 28.60
C ASP A 61 -4.01 15.54 27.23
N GLY A 62 -5.24 15.02 27.20
CA GLY A 62 -6.01 14.92 25.98
C GLY A 62 -6.22 16.31 25.38
N GLU A 63 -5.41 16.67 24.39
CA GLU A 63 -5.59 17.88 23.60
C GLU A 63 -6.22 17.52 22.25
N THR A 64 -7.41 18.06 22.03
CA THR A 64 -8.14 17.99 20.77
C THR A 64 -7.29 18.48 19.62
N ARG A 65 -7.00 17.62 18.63
CA ARG A 65 -6.40 18.08 17.36
C ARG A 65 -7.35 19.13 16.74
N PRO A 66 -6.92 20.38 16.53
CA PRO A 66 -7.72 21.30 15.73
C PRO A 66 -7.81 20.72 14.32
N THR A 67 -9.03 20.45 13.85
CA THR A 67 -9.29 20.15 12.45
C THR A 67 -8.93 21.40 11.65
N SER A 68 -7.67 21.49 11.23
CA SER A 68 -7.23 22.55 10.34
C SER A 68 -8.07 22.44 9.06
N PRO A 69 -8.89 23.45 8.71
CA PRO A 69 -9.62 23.41 7.46
C PRO A 69 -8.59 23.37 6.34
N CYS A 70 -8.62 22.31 5.55
CA CYS A 70 -7.73 22.16 4.41
C CYS A 70 -8.04 23.30 3.42
N SER A 71 -7.23 24.36 3.44
CA SER A 71 -7.30 25.45 2.46
C SER A 71 -6.61 25.00 1.18
N CYS A 72 -7.20 24.02 0.50
CA CYS A 72 -6.85 23.67 -0.88
C CYS A 72 -7.69 24.53 -1.82
N PRO A 73 -7.09 25.44 -2.62
CA PRO A 73 -7.81 26.15 -3.67
C PRO A 73 -8.06 25.16 -4.81
N GLY A 74 -9.25 24.53 -4.82
CA GLY A 74 -9.63 23.64 -5.93
C GLY A 74 -10.55 22.45 -5.59
N HIS A 75 -11.36 22.52 -4.52
CA HIS A 75 -12.42 21.53 -4.32
C HIS A 75 -13.53 21.77 -5.36
N HIS A 76 -13.44 21.11 -6.51
CA HIS A 76 -14.48 21.13 -7.51
C HIS A 76 -15.68 20.32 -6.99
N SER A 77 -16.77 21.05 -6.76
CA SER A 77 -18.08 20.50 -6.49
C SER A 77 -18.63 19.80 -7.73
N GLY A 78 -19.04 18.54 -7.58
CA GLY A 78 -20.04 17.90 -8.45
C GLY A 78 -19.51 16.79 -9.36
N LYS A 79 -19.87 15.54 -9.04
CA LYS A 79 -21.01 14.82 -9.65
C LYS A 79 -21.18 13.44 -8.97
N PRO A 80 -22.42 12.93 -8.83
CA PRO A 80 -22.66 11.59 -8.29
C PRO A 80 -22.15 10.54 -9.29
N HIS A 81 -21.37 9.59 -8.78
CA HIS A 81 -21.00 8.37 -9.49
C HIS A 81 -22.23 7.47 -9.60
N THR A 82 -22.83 7.41 -10.79
CA THR A 82 -23.81 6.39 -11.15
C THR A 82 -23.09 5.09 -11.52
N HIS A 83 -23.70 3.97 -11.14
CA HIS A 83 -23.16 2.60 -11.11
C HIS A 83 -22.66 2.06 -12.46
#